data_AF-A0A843JEW3-F1
#
_entry.id   AF-A0A843JEW3-F1
#
_cell.length_a   1.000
_cell.length_b   1.000
_cell.length_c   1.000
_cell.angle_alpha   90.00
_cell.angle_beta   90.00
_cell.angle_gamma   90.00
#
_symmetry.space_group_name_H-M   'P 1'
#
loop_
_entity.id
_entity.type
_entity.pdbx_description
1 polymer ?
#
loop_
_entity_poly.entity_id
_entity_poly.type
_entity_poly.pdbx_seq_one_letter_code
_entity_poly.pdbx_strand_id
1 'polypeptide(L)'
;MARKTKSEEFIEFIEQGDDEVQTSLPSVEADYVEETEAQDWYDYLRINLNELEDGDEYWGRPYLTNIETVQFDEEEKPRHRCRLLIIDDDEQEYLQININLKTADTVQSNVHNASALYALIAGLQNLQDPKWSSKYNRIRKVNLDDWIDYVNGLESMNVKVVTKDGSSFTYNSFRIIEANKKE
;
A
#
# COMPACT_ATOMS: atom_id res chain seq x y z
N MET A 1 -0.89 -34.95 -64.40
CA MET A 1 0.29 -35.85 -64.41
C MET A 1 1.54 -35.02 -64.17
N ALA A 2 2.60 -35.60 -63.62
CA ALA A 2 3.81 -34.87 -63.19
C ALA A 2 4.80 -34.59 -64.33
N ARG A 3 5.65 -33.55 -64.18
CA ARG A 3 7.10 -33.74 -63.88
C ARG A 3 7.84 -32.43 -63.59
N LYS A 4 8.94 -32.56 -62.83
CA LYS A 4 9.88 -31.51 -62.37
C LYS A 4 10.99 -31.25 -63.39
N THR A 5 11.56 -30.03 -63.35
CA THR A 5 13.00 -29.68 -63.43
C THR A 5 13.12 -28.23 -62.90
N LYS A 6 13.98 -27.86 -61.92
CA LYS A 6 15.47 -27.71 -61.92
C LYS A 6 15.97 -26.76 -63.03
N SER A 7 16.90 -25.82 -62.80
CA SER A 7 17.79 -25.55 -61.64
C SER A 7 18.49 -24.16 -61.77
N GLU A 8 19.29 -23.76 -60.75
CA GLU A 8 20.38 -22.73 -60.77
C GLU A 8 20.00 -21.24 -60.99
N GLU A 9 20.82 -20.22 -60.65
CA GLU A 9 21.59 -19.87 -59.42
C GLU A 9 22.26 -18.47 -59.63
N PHE A 10 22.12 -17.51 -58.69
CA PHE A 10 22.91 -16.26 -58.51
C PHE A 10 23.11 -15.30 -59.74
N ILE A 11 23.50 -14.01 -59.68
CA ILE A 11 24.28 -13.17 -58.74
C ILE A 11 23.62 -11.76 -58.59
N GLU A 12 23.96 -11.06 -57.51
CA GLU A 12 23.58 -9.70 -57.08
C GLU A 12 24.13 -8.54 -57.97
N PHE A 13 23.49 -7.36 -57.96
CA PHE A 13 23.99 -6.11 -57.30
C PHE A 13 23.02 -4.91 -57.48
N ILE A 14 22.61 -4.31 -56.34
CA ILE A 14 22.66 -2.86 -55.96
C ILE A 14 22.68 -1.84 -57.13
N GLU A 15 21.86 -0.78 -57.24
CA GLU A 15 21.49 0.33 -56.31
C GLU A 15 20.16 0.97 -56.85
N GLN A 16 19.46 1.97 -56.28
CA GLN A 16 19.53 2.83 -55.08
C GLN A 16 18.09 3.31 -54.78
N GLY A 17 17.70 3.62 -53.52
CA GLY A 17 16.40 4.28 -53.28
C GLY A 17 15.80 4.24 -51.87
N ASP A 18 16.63 4.31 -50.81
CA ASP A 18 16.14 4.32 -49.44
C ASP A 18 15.59 5.70 -49.02
N ASP A 19 14.27 5.83 -48.92
CA ASP A 19 13.64 6.77 -47.97
C ASP A 19 13.28 5.98 -46.70
N GLU A 20 14.30 5.56 -45.94
CA GLU A 20 14.09 5.09 -44.57
C GLU A 20 13.56 6.25 -43.72
N VAL A 21 12.36 6.11 -43.18
CA VAL A 21 11.89 6.96 -42.09
C VAL A 21 12.70 6.62 -40.84
N GLN A 22 13.85 7.26 -40.67
CA GLN A 22 14.65 7.19 -39.46
C GLN A 22 13.88 7.82 -38.29
N THR A 23 13.04 7.03 -37.62
CA THR A 23 12.64 7.31 -36.24
C THR A 23 13.82 7.04 -35.31
N SER A 24 14.79 7.94 -35.29
CA SER A 24 15.91 7.94 -34.35
C SER A 24 15.42 8.33 -32.95
N LEU A 25 14.65 7.42 -32.33
CA LEU A 25 14.45 7.48 -30.88
C LEU A 25 15.84 7.39 -30.22
N PRO A 26 16.16 8.29 -29.26
CA PRO A 26 17.44 8.23 -28.56
C PRO A 26 17.58 6.88 -27.85
N SER A 27 18.80 6.37 -27.76
CA SER A 27 19.12 5.12 -27.07
C SER A 27 18.68 5.18 -25.62
N VAL A 28 17.74 4.30 -25.24
CA VAL A 28 17.33 4.11 -23.84
C VAL A 28 18.11 2.94 -23.28
N GLU A 29 19.01 3.22 -22.34
CA GLU A 29 19.51 2.21 -21.42
C GLU A 29 18.44 2.03 -20.34
N ALA A 30 17.74 0.90 -20.38
CA ALA A 30 16.74 0.52 -19.41
C ALA A 30 17.28 -0.63 -18.56
N ASP A 31 17.51 -0.37 -17.27
CA ASP A 31 17.73 -1.44 -16.31
C ASP A 31 16.42 -2.24 -16.16
N TYR A 32 16.52 -3.56 -16.24
CA TYR A 32 15.43 -4.45 -15.86
C TYR A 32 15.38 -4.48 -14.32
N VAL A 33 14.67 -3.52 -13.74
CA VAL A 33 14.23 -3.64 -12.35
C VAL A 33 13.27 -4.82 -12.32
N GLU A 34 13.68 -5.88 -11.64
CA GLU A 34 12.84 -7.04 -11.34
C GLU A 34 11.48 -6.52 -10.83
N GLU A 35 10.37 -6.99 -11.41
CA GLU A 35 9.03 -6.59 -10.95
C GLU A 35 8.98 -6.85 -9.44
N THR A 36 8.93 -5.79 -8.63
CA THR A 36 8.63 -5.92 -7.20
C THR A 36 7.35 -6.72 -7.10
N GLU A 37 7.45 -7.94 -6.55
CA GLU A 37 6.42 -8.98 -6.56
C GLU A 37 5.05 -8.32 -6.51
N ALA A 38 4.31 -8.39 -7.64
CA ALA A 38 3.06 -7.68 -7.79
C ALA A 38 2.14 -8.11 -6.65
N GLN A 39 1.93 -7.22 -5.67
CA GLN A 39 1.45 -7.68 -4.37
C GLN A 39 0.09 -8.36 -4.55
N ASP A 40 0.03 -9.67 -4.28
CA ASP A 40 -1.04 -10.56 -4.75
C ASP A 40 -2.45 -10.11 -4.30
N TRP A 41 -2.51 -9.33 -3.21
CA TRP A 41 -3.73 -8.74 -2.66
C TRP A 41 -4.29 -7.56 -3.46
N TYR A 42 -3.64 -7.06 -4.52
CA TYR A 42 -4.21 -5.99 -5.35
C TYR A 42 -5.51 -6.40 -6.05
N ASP A 43 -5.69 -7.70 -6.35
CA ASP A 43 -6.90 -8.27 -6.95
C ASP A 43 -7.94 -8.76 -5.92
N TYR A 44 -7.61 -8.71 -4.62
CA TYR A 44 -8.49 -9.15 -3.54
C TYR A 44 -9.67 -8.18 -3.32
N LEU A 45 -10.77 -8.69 -2.73
CA LEU A 45 -11.92 -7.86 -2.38
C LEU A 45 -11.53 -6.85 -1.30
N ARG A 46 -11.59 -5.56 -1.64
CA ARG A 46 -11.31 -4.47 -0.69
C ARG A 46 -12.52 -4.17 0.19
N ILE A 47 -12.36 -4.32 1.49
CA ILE A 47 -13.28 -3.83 2.52
C ILE A 47 -12.75 -2.51 3.08
N ASN A 48 -13.61 -1.53 3.31
CA ASN A 48 -13.25 -0.28 3.99
C ASN A 48 -13.70 -0.32 5.44
N LEU A 49 -12.90 0.24 6.35
CA LEU A 49 -13.25 0.31 7.79
C LEU A 49 -14.64 0.92 8.08
N ASN A 50 -15.15 1.79 7.21
CA ASN A 50 -16.47 2.43 7.35
C ASN A 50 -17.65 1.57 6.85
N GLU A 51 -17.39 0.38 6.30
CA GLU A 51 -18.42 -0.56 5.82
C GLU A 51 -18.73 -1.65 6.86
N LEU A 52 -17.91 -1.77 7.91
CA LEU A 52 -18.05 -2.71 9.03
C LEU A 52 -18.90 -2.14 10.18
N GLU A 53 -19.45 -3.00 11.03
CA GLU A 53 -20.25 -2.62 12.21
C GLU A 53 -19.39 -2.49 13.49
N ASP A 54 -19.98 -1.93 14.56
CA ASP A 54 -19.28 -1.81 15.85
C ASP A 54 -18.98 -3.17 16.47
N GLY A 55 -17.72 -3.43 16.77
CA GLY A 55 -17.28 -4.66 17.40
C GLY A 55 -16.98 -5.81 16.43
N ASP A 56 -17.11 -5.64 15.12
CA ASP A 56 -16.58 -6.58 14.13
C ASP A 56 -15.08 -6.82 14.36
N GLU A 57 -14.60 -8.02 14.09
CA GLU A 57 -13.19 -8.39 14.19
C GLU A 57 -12.68 -8.87 12.84
N TYR A 58 -11.46 -8.44 12.49
CA TYR A 58 -10.83 -8.75 11.22
C TYR A 58 -9.40 -9.23 11.49
N TRP A 59 -9.09 -10.42 11.00
CA TRP A 59 -7.80 -11.08 11.18
C TRP A 59 -7.07 -11.13 9.84
N GLY A 60 -5.75 -11.13 9.86
CA GLY A 60 -4.96 -11.34 8.66
C GLY A 60 -3.53 -10.85 8.81
N ARG A 61 -2.79 -10.94 7.71
CA ARG A 61 -1.41 -10.44 7.60
C ARG A 61 -1.42 -8.92 7.45
N PRO A 62 -0.81 -8.15 8.37
CA PRO A 62 -0.84 -6.71 8.27
C PRO A 62 0.18 -6.19 7.26
N TYR A 63 -0.17 -5.12 6.55
CA TYR A 63 0.74 -4.38 5.68
C TYR A 63 0.50 -2.86 5.79
N LEU A 64 1.51 -2.12 6.21
CA LEU A 64 1.52 -0.66 6.25
C LEU A 64 2.21 -0.14 4.99
N THR A 65 1.46 0.57 4.15
CA THR A 65 1.98 1.13 2.90
C THR A 65 2.85 2.36 3.15
N ASN A 66 3.70 2.68 2.17
CA ASN A 66 4.42 3.95 2.10
C ASN A 66 3.47 5.16 2.10
N ILE A 67 4.05 6.34 2.34
CA ILE A 67 3.32 7.62 2.28
C ILE A 67 2.95 7.93 0.83
N GLU A 68 1.65 8.02 0.57
CA GLU A 68 1.10 8.59 -0.65
C GLU A 68 0.77 10.06 -0.47
N THR A 69 1.01 10.83 -1.52
CA THR A 69 0.51 12.20 -1.65
C THR A 69 -0.50 12.24 -2.79
N VAL A 70 -1.75 12.54 -2.47
CA VAL A 70 -2.82 12.71 -3.45
C VAL A 70 -3.10 14.19 -3.60
N GLN A 71 -2.99 14.70 -4.83
CA GLN A 71 -3.42 16.04 -5.21
C GLN A 71 -4.75 15.89 -5.95
N PHE A 72 -5.77 16.61 -5.51
CA PHE A 72 -7.05 16.70 -6.20
C PHE A 72 -7.07 18.03 -6.96
N ASP A 73 -7.46 18.01 -8.24
CA ASP A 73 -7.41 19.19 -9.12
C ASP A 73 -8.27 20.37 -8.63
N GLU A 74 -9.22 20.11 -7.73
CA GLU A 74 -10.10 21.11 -7.10
C GLU A 74 -9.71 21.49 -5.64
N GLU A 75 -8.64 20.93 -5.07
CA GLU A 75 -8.18 21.26 -3.71
C GLU A 75 -6.84 22.02 -3.69
N GLU A 76 -6.78 23.16 -2.99
CA GLU A 76 -5.57 23.98 -2.87
C GLU A 76 -4.39 23.30 -2.13
N LYS A 77 -4.59 22.12 -1.52
CA LYS A 77 -3.57 21.46 -0.70
C LYS A 77 -3.53 19.95 -0.92
N PRO A 78 -2.33 19.36 -1.10
CA PRO A 78 -2.18 17.92 -1.19
C PRO A 78 -2.62 17.24 0.10
N ARG A 79 -3.20 16.04 -0.02
CA ARG A 79 -3.52 15.17 1.11
C ARG A 79 -2.48 14.06 1.21
N HIS A 80 -1.90 13.89 2.39
CA HIS A 80 -0.93 12.84 2.66
C HIS A 80 -1.59 11.70 3.45
N ARG A 81 -1.32 10.45 3.08
CA ARG A 81 -1.80 9.27 3.81
C ARG A 81 -0.83 8.11 3.70
N CYS A 82 -0.85 7.22 4.69
CA CYS A 82 -0.52 5.81 4.47
C CYS A 82 -1.80 4.97 4.67
N ARG A 83 -1.74 3.68 4.36
CA ARG A 83 -2.82 2.73 4.67
C ARG A 83 -2.26 1.57 5.45
N LEU A 84 -2.98 1.19 6.50
CA LEU A 84 -2.85 -0.13 7.09
C LEU A 84 -3.84 -1.05 6.36
N LEU A 85 -3.33 -2.15 5.83
CA LEU A 85 -4.11 -3.26 5.29
C LEU A 85 -4.03 -4.41 6.29
N ILE A 86 -5.13 -5.13 6.46
CA ILE A 86 -5.14 -6.46 7.07
C ILE A 86 -5.60 -7.40 5.97
N ILE A 87 -4.73 -8.31 5.53
CA ILE A 87 -4.92 -9.14 4.33
C ILE A 87 -5.31 -10.54 4.77
N ASP A 88 -6.47 -11.01 4.34
CA ASP A 88 -6.88 -12.40 4.49
C ASP A 88 -6.60 -13.14 3.17
N ASP A 89 -5.52 -13.91 3.18
CA ASP A 89 -5.05 -14.70 2.02
C ASP A 89 -5.95 -15.94 1.77
N ASP A 90 -6.77 -16.38 2.74
CA ASP A 90 -7.70 -17.51 2.61
C ASP A 90 -9.06 -17.08 2.03
N GLU A 91 -9.62 -15.94 2.48
CA GLU A 91 -10.88 -15.39 1.98
C GLU A 91 -10.70 -14.50 0.72
N GLN A 92 -9.46 -14.19 0.34
CA GLN A 92 -9.08 -13.31 -0.78
C GLN A 92 -9.67 -11.90 -0.66
N GLU A 93 -9.58 -11.35 0.55
CA GLU A 93 -10.03 -9.99 0.88
C GLU A 93 -9.01 -9.23 1.72
N TYR A 94 -9.18 -7.91 1.80
CA TYR A 94 -8.40 -7.09 2.72
C TYR A 94 -9.19 -5.91 3.30
N LEU A 95 -9.07 -5.74 4.61
CA LEU A 95 -9.54 -4.54 5.30
C LEU A 95 -8.54 -3.39 5.11
N GLN A 96 -8.99 -2.33 4.43
CA GLN A 96 -8.24 -1.11 4.19
C GLN A 96 -8.59 -0.01 5.22
N ILE A 97 -7.60 0.39 6.01
CA ILE A 97 -7.66 1.47 6.99
C ILE A 97 -6.82 2.66 6.51
N ASN A 98 -7.47 3.77 6.15
CA ASN A 98 -6.79 5.00 5.74
C ASN A 98 -6.23 5.76 6.95
N ILE A 99 -4.91 6.02 6.95
CA ILE A 99 -4.20 6.78 7.98
C ILE A 99 -3.81 8.14 7.39
N ASN A 100 -4.64 9.16 7.64
CA ASN A 100 -4.37 10.52 7.20
C ASN A 100 -3.19 11.14 7.97
N LEU A 101 -2.25 11.72 7.24
CA LEU A 101 -1.00 12.31 7.72
C LEU A 101 -1.01 13.83 7.57
N LYS A 102 -0.17 14.54 8.35
CA LYS A 102 -0.11 16.01 8.31
C LYS A 102 0.84 16.55 7.24
N THR A 103 1.86 15.77 6.89
CA THR A 103 2.90 16.11 5.91
C THR A 103 3.31 14.84 5.16
N ALA A 104 4.00 15.02 4.03
CA ALA A 104 4.63 13.93 3.28
C ALA A 104 5.88 13.35 3.96
N ASP A 105 6.36 13.94 5.06
CA ASP A 105 7.58 13.52 5.72
C ASP A 105 7.38 12.18 6.45
N THR A 106 8.40 11.31 6.44
CA THR A 106 8.45 10.12 7.30
C THR A 106 8.20 10.46 8.78
N VAL A 107 8.69 11.62 9.23
CA VAL A 107 8.63 12.04 10.63
C VAL A 107 7.32 12.77 10.95
N GLN A 108 6.34 12.05 11.49
CA GLN A 108 5.07 12.62 11.92
C GLN A 108 5.17 13.18 13.35
N SER A 109 4.80 14.44 13.53
CA SER A 109 4.91 15.16 14.81
C SER A 109 3.55 15.55 15.39
N ASN A 110 3.43 15.54 16.72
CA ASN A 110 2.19 15.83 17.46
C ASN A 110 1.00 15.00 16.93
N VAL A 111 1.09 13.68 17.05
CA VAL A 111 0.04 12.73 16.65
C VAL A 111 -0.96 12.57 17.80
N HIS A 112 -2.21 12.98 17.62
CA HIS A 112 -3.23 13.03 18.69
C HIS A 112 -4.04 11.72 18.77
N ASN A 113 -4.58 11.43 19.95
CA ASN A 113 -5.42 10.25 20.24
C ASN A 113 -6.65 10.04 19.34
N ALA A 114 -7.15 11.08 18.67
CA ALA A 114 -8.23 10.97 17.70
C ALA A 114 -7.79 10.45 16.31
N SER A 115 -6.49 10.34 16.03
CA SER A 115 -5.97 9.93 14.71
C SER A 115 -5.81 8.41 14.57
N ALA A 116 -5.98 7.90 13.36
CA ALA A 116 -5.75 6.48 13.04
C ALA A 116 -4.28 6.06 13.28
N LEU A 117 -3.31 6.95 13.03
CA LEU A 117 -1.90 6.69 13.34
C LEU A 117 -1.67 6.48 14.84
N TYR A 118 -2.38 7.24 15.69
CA TYR A 118 -2.36 6.98 17.12
C TYR A 118 -3.02 5.65 17.48
N ALA A 119 -4.15 5.30 16.84
CA ALA A 119 -4.85 4.04 17.11
C ALA A 119 -3.96 2.82 16.81
N LEU A 120 -3.23 2.83 15.69
CA LEU A 120 -2.21 1.82 15.35
C LEU A 120 -1.12 1.74 16.43
N ILE A 121 -0.43 2.85 16.70
CA ILE A 121 0.74 2.87 17.59
C ILE A 121 0.36 2.53 19.03
N ALA A 122 -0.69 3.19 19.55
CA ALA A 122 -1.17 2.96 20.90
C ALA A 122 -1.81 1.57 21.05
N GLY A 123 -2.40 1.00 19.98
CA GLY A 123 -2.88 -0.37 19.93
C GLY A 123 -1.74 -1.37 20.16
N LEU A 124 -0.69 -1.31 19.34
CA LEU A 124 0.49 -2.18 19.47
C LEU A 124 1.24 -1.98 20.80
N GLN A 125 1.37 -0.75 21.28
CA GLN A 125 1.97 -0.46 22.60
C GLN A 125 1.11 -1.03 23.75
N ASN A 126 -0.22 -0.99 23.65
CA ASN A 126 -1.12 -1.53 24.67
C ASN A 126 -1.06 -3.07 24.78
N LEU A 127 -0.60 -3.79 23.76
CA LEU A 127 -0.34 -5.24 23.87
C LEU A 127 0.81 -5.54 24.84
N GLN A 128 1.74 -4.61 25.03
CA GLN A 128 2.91 -4.75 25.92
C GLN A 128 2.69 -4.07 27.28
N ASP A 129 2.10 -2.86 27.29
CA ASP A 129 1.67 -2.14 28.50
C ASP A 129 0.20 -1.72 28.34
N PRO A 130 -0.77 -2.50 28.86
CA PRO A 130 -2.20 -2.20 28.71
C PRO A 130 -2.67 -0.84 29.27
N LYS A 131 -1.79 -0.10 29.97
CA LYS A 131 -2.07 1.25 30.46
C LYS A 131 -1.42 2.35 29.62
N TRP A 132 -0.70 2.02 28.54
CA TRP A 132 0.04 2.98 27.72
C TRP A 132 -0.86 4.10 27.20
N SER A 133 -1.97 3.75 26.54
CA SER A 133 -2.89 4.75 25.96
C SER A 133 -3.74 5.52 26.99
N SER A 134 -3.63 5.20 28.28
CA SER A 134 -4.25 5.95 29.38
C SER A 134 -3.27 6.96 30.01
N LYS A 135 -1.96 6.72 29.88
CA LYS A 135 -0.89 7.62 30.36
C LYS A 135 -0.62 8.75 29.36
N TYR A 136 -0.74 8.45 28.07
CA TYR A 136 -0.44 9.36 26.97
C TYR A 136 -1.71 9.64 26.17
N ASN A 137 -1.85 10.86 25.65
CA ASN A 137 -2.94 11.28 24.76
C ASN A 137 -2.43 11.87 23.43
N ARG A 138 -1.11 11.96 23.28
CA ARG A 138 -0.41 12.50 22.11
C ARG A 138 0.98 11.89 22.02
N ILE A 139 1.35 11.37 20.86
CA ILE A 139 2.73 10.98 20.55
C ILE A 139 3.47 12.21 20.03
N ARG A 140 4.64 12.51 20.60
CA ARG A 140 5.41 13.71 20.24
C ARG A 140 6.00 13.61 18.83
N LYS A 141 6.61 12.46 18.51
CA LYS A 141 7.29 12.16 17.25
C LYS A 141 7.11 10.68 16.92
N VAL A 142 6.84 10.37 15.66
CA VAL A 142 6.77 9.02 15.06
C VAL A 142 7.70 9.05 13.85
N ASN A 143 8.45 7.98 13.61
CA ASN A 143 9.19 7.77 12.37
C ASN A 143 8.46 6.68 11.58
N LEU A 144 7.81 7.01 10.46
CA LEU A 144 6.96 6.05 9.76
C LEU A 144 7.74 4.87 9.18
N ASP A 145 8.99 5.03 8.73
CA ASP A 145 9.81 3.92 8.22
C ASP A 145 9.98 2.83 9.29
N ASP A 146 10.36 3.19 10.52
CA ASP A 146 10.47 2.26 11.66
C ASP A 146 9.15 1.49 11.92
N TRP A 147 7.99 2.12 11.66
CA TRP A 147 6.67 1.50 11.85
C TRP A 147 6.22 0.67 10.64
N ILE A 148 6.64 1.04 9.42
CA ILE A 148 6.44 0.25 8.21
C ILE A 148 7.20 -1.06 8.35
N ASP A 149 8.50 -1.00 8.68
CA ASP A 149 9.34 -2.18 8.95
C ASP A 149 8.76 -3.05 10.07
N TYR A 150 8.36 -2.43 11.20
CA TYR A 150 7.79 -3.16 12.33
C TYR A 150 6.48 -3.88 11.96
N VAL A 151 5.55 -3.18 11.29
CA VAL A 151 4.23 -3.75 10.97
C VAL A 151 4.34 -4.82 9.88
N ASN A 152 5.15 -4.59 8.85
CA ASN A 152 5.33 -5.54 7.73
C ASN A 152 6.17 -6.78 8.14
N GLY A 153 6.91 -6.68 9.25
CA GLY A 153 7.58 -7.81 9.91
C GLY A 153 6.67 -8.68 10.78
N LEU A 154 5.42 -8.28 11.04
CA LEU A 154 4.45 -9.12 11.74
C LEU A 154 3.98 -10.27 10.84
N GLU A 155 3.55 -11.36 11.46
CA GLU A 155 2.89 -12.48 10.80
C GLU A 155 1.39 -12.22 10.65
N SER A 156 0.74 -11.86 11.75
CA SER A 156 -0.71 -11.57 11.79
C SER A 156 -1.06 -10.42 12.73
N MET A 157 -2.27 -9.87 12.55
CA MET A 157 -2.87 -8.86 13.41
C MET A 157 -4.39 -9.06 13.46
N ASN A 158 -4.97 -9.00 14.67
CA ASN A 158 -6.42 -8.85 14.87
C ASN A 158 -6.75 -7.38 15.10
N VAL A 159 -7.64 -6.81 14.28
CA VAL A 159 -8.27 -5.51 14.53
C VAL A 159 -9.75 -5.67 14.83
N LYS A 160 -10.20 -5.08 15.94
CA LYS A 160 -11.60 -4.90 16.27
C LYS A 160 -12.07 -3.51 15.85
N VAL A 161 -13.18 -3.43 15.14
CA VAL A 161 -13.85 -2.17 14.79
C VAL A 161 -14.43 -1.54 16.05
N VAL A 162 -14.27 -0.22 16.17
CA VAL A 162 -14.75 0.58 17.29
C VAL A 162 -15.36 1.85 16.73
N THR A 163 -16.67 1.95 16.79
CA THR A 163 -17.44 3.15 16.47
C THR A 163 -17.13 4.25 17.48
N LYS A 164 -16.92 5.47 16.98
CA LYS A 164 -16.63 6.66 17.77
C LYS A 164 -17.60 7.78 17.44
N ASP A 165 -18.28 8.27 18.46
CA ASP A 165 -19.05 9.51 18.37
C ASP A 165 -18.13 10.72 18.44
N GLY A 166 -17.93 11.37 17.29
CA GLY A 166 -17.38 12.72 17.22
C GLY A 166 -18.43 13.77 17.59
N SER A 167 -18.00 15.02 17.79
CA SER A 167 -18.91 16.11 18.18
C SER A 167 -19.97 16.49 17.15
N SER A 168 -19.84 16.02 15.91
CA SER A 168 -20.76 16.32 14.79
C SER A 168 -21.02 15.16 13.83
N PHE A 169 -20.36 14.01 14.01
CA PHE A 169 -20.55 12.80 13.21
C PHE A 169 -20.01 11.57 13.96
N THR A 170 -20.64 10.43 13.74
CA THR A 170 -20.15 9.11 14.18
C THR A 170 -19.26 8.52 13.08
N TYR A 171 -18.17 7.84 13.43
CA TYR A 171 -17.24 7.24 12.48
C TYR A 171 -16.58 5.97 13.03
N ASN A 172 -16.14 5.10 12.13
CA ASN A 172 -15.43 3.88 12.52
C ASN A 172 -13.95 4.16 12.75
N SER A 173 -13.46 3.64 13.87
CA SER A 173 -12.05 3.48 14.21
C SER A 173 -11.78 1.99 14.39
N PHE A 174 -10.52 1.63 14.63
CA PHE A 174 -10.14 0.27 14.99
C PHE A 174 -9.37 0.27 16.33
N ARG A 175 -9.25 -0.92 16.91
CA ARG A 175 -8.37 -1.26 18.03
C ARG A 175 -7.67 -2.57 17.72
N ILE A 176 -6.36 -2.62 17.91
CA ILE A 176 -5.60 -3.86 17.79
C ILE A 176 -5.84 -4.71 19.05
N ILE A 177 -6.24 -5.96 18.85
CA ILE A 177 -6.52 -6.94 19.91
C ILE A 177 -5.36 -7.91 20.07
N GLU A 178 -4.73 -8.30 18.96
CA GLU A 178 -3.62 -9.25 18.90
C GLU A 178 -2.68 -8.87 17.75
N ALA A 179 -1.39 -9.20 17.89
CA ALA A 179 -0.40 -9.07 16.82
C ALA A 179 0.75 -10.06 17.05
N ASN A 180 0.99 -10.95 16.09
CA ASN A 180 2.00 -12.01 16.18
C ASN A 180 3.20 -11.71 15.28
N LYS A 181 4.39 -12.15 15.70
CA LYS A 181 5.63 -11.99 14.95
C LYS A 181 5.98 -13.32 14.29
N LYS A 182 6.55 -13.25 13.09
CA LYS A 182 7.21 -14.40 12.44
C LYS A 182 8.30 -14.94 13.38
N GLU A 183 8.29 -16.25 13.61
CA GLU A 183 9.29 -16.97 14.43
C GLU A 183 10.67 -17.08 13.73
#